data_AF-A0AAV1P048-F1
#
_entry.id   AF-A0AAV1P048-F1
#
_cell.length_a   1.000
_cell.length_b   1.000
_cell.length_c   1.000
_cell.angle_alpha   90.00
_cell.angle_beta   90.00
_cell.angle_gamma   90.00
#
_symmetry.space_group_name_H-M   'P 1'
#
loop_
_entity.id
_entity.type
_entity.pdbx_description
1 polymer ?
#
loop_
_entity_poly.entity_id
_entity_poly.type
_entity_poly.pdbx_seq_one_letter_code
_entity_poly.pdbx_strand_id
1 'polypeptide(L)'
;MDDIKLYARNERDIDSLIHLTRIYSNSIRMSFRLDKCGRMVSKRGKMIRTERVELPEGSIEDLQDSYKYLGILQANGNHEEAARKSATAKYLHRILRWYISWPKEEIEAMISRQGSSSQCIESSIPSPAP
;
A
#
# COMPACT_ATOMS: atom_id res chain seq x y z
N MET A 1 2.48 -8.31 10.67
CA MET A 1 2.27 -7.64 9.36
C MET A 1 1.59 -8.69 8.54
N ASP A 2 0.29 -8.53 8.30
CA ASP A 2 -0.59 -9.69 8.03
C ASP A 2 -1.21 -9.65 6.63
N ASP A 3 -0.98 -8.56 5.89
CA ASP A 3 -1.46 -8.36 4.53
C ASP A 3 -0.34 -8.70 3.52
N ILE A 4 -0.55 -9.75 2.73
CA ILE A 4 0.35 -10.16 1.64
C ILE A 4 -0.40 -10.06 0.32
N LYS A 5 0.25 -9.49 -0.70
CA LYS A 5 -0.29 -9.44 -2.07
C LYS A 5 0.55 -10.32 -3.00
N LEU A 6 -0.10 -11.31 -3.61
CA LEU A 6 0.51 -12.22 -4.58
C LEU A 6 0.18 -11.76 -6.00
N TYR A 7 1.15 -11.88 -6.90
CA TYR A 7 0.96 -11.62 -8.32
C TYR A 7 1.48 -12.80 -9.13
N ALA A 8 0.73 -13.18 -10.15
CA ALA A 8 1.13 -14.21 -11.07
C ALA A 8 0.64 -13.87 -12.48
N ARG A 9 1.29 -14.44 -13.49
CA ARG A 9 0.95 -14.19 -14.90
C ARG A 9 -0.34 -14.89 -15.31
N ASN A 10 -0.57 -16.09 -14.78
CA ASN A 10 -1.69 -16.95 -15.14
C ASN A 10 -2.45 -17.39 -13.89
N GLU A 11 -3.68 -17.86 -14.09
CA GLU A 11 -4.55 -18.35 -13.01
C GLU A 11 -3.95 -19.59 -12.30
N ARG A 12 -3.42 -20.55 -13.07
CA ARG A 12 -2.76 -21.74 -12.48
C ARG A 12 -1.58 -21.38 -11.58
N ASP A 13 -0.84 -20.34 -11.96
CA ASP A 13 0.31 -19.88 -11.20
C ASP A 13 -0.14 -19.19 -9.92
N ILE A 14 -1.24 -18.40 -9.95
CA ILE A 14 -1.77 -17.77 -8.74
C ILE A 14 -2.28 -18.82 -7.75
N ASP A 15 -2.97 -19.85 -8.23
CA ASP A 15 -3.49 -20.93 -7.37
C ASP A 15 -2.34 -21.73 -6.74
N SER A 16 -1.29 -22.02 -7.53
CA SER A 16 -0.06 -22.65 -7.02
C SER A 16 0.62 -21.80 -5.94
N LEU A 17 0.69 -20.48 -6.14
CA LEU A 17 1.23 -19.52 -5.17
C LEU A 17 0.39 -19.44 -3.89
N ILE A 18 -0.94 -19.51 -4.00
CA ILE A 18 -1.85 -19.55 -2.85
C ILE A 18 -1.59 -20.82 -2.02
N HIS A 19 -1.50 -21.98 -2.66
CA HIS A 19 -1.20 -23.24 -1.97
C HIS A 19 0.18 -23.23 -1.30
N LEU A 20 1.21 -22.72 -1.98
CA LEU A 20 2.55 -22.62 -1.41
C LEU A 20 2.58 -21.69 -0.19
N THR A 21 1.91 -20.53 -0.31
CA THR A 21 1.82 -19.54 0.78
C THR A 21 1.10 -20.13 1.98
N ARG A 22 0.04 -20.92 1.77
CA ARG A 22 -0.67 -21.66 2.83
C ARG A 22 0.27 -22.64 3.55
N ILE A 23 0.99 -23.48 2.82
CA ILE A 23 1.91 -24.47 3.41
C ILE A 23 2.98 -23.78 4.26
N TYR A 24 3.57 -22.71 3.72
CA TYR A 24 4.61 -21.97 4.42
C TYR A 24 4.07 -21.21 5.64
N SER A 25 2.86 -20.66 5.55
CA SER A 25 2.25 -19.95 6.68
C SER A 25 1.92 -20.91 7.82
N ASN A 26 1.41 -22.10 7.48
CA ASN A 26 1.16 -23.15 8.47
C ASN A 26 2.45 -23.61 9.16
N SER A 27 3.59 -23.68 8.45
CA SER A 27 4.86 -24.09 9.06
C SER A 27 5.40 -23.09 10.08
N ILE A 28 5.17 -21.79 9.88
CA ILE A 28 5.53 -20.73 10.84
C ILE A 28 4.41 -20.44 11.87
N ARG A 29 3.37 -21.27 11.91
CA ARG A 29 2.17 -21.12 12.77
C ARG A 29 1.47 -19.77 12.58
N MET A 30 1.42 -19.29 11.34
CA MET A 30 0.68 -18.09 10.94
C MET A 30 -0.60 -18.50 10.18
N SER A 31 -1.74 -17.93 10.57
CA SER A 31 -3.04 -18.18 9.93
C SER A 31 -3.56 -16.93 9.23
N PHE A 32 -3.97 -17.07 7.97
CA PHE A 32 -4.71 -16.02 7.27
C PHE A 32 -6.20 -16.13 7.53
N ARG A 33 -6.84 -14.97 7.59
CA ARG A 33 -8.30 -14.85 7.57
C ARG A 33 -8.79 -14.94 6.14
N LEU A 34 -9.16 -16.16 5.72
CA LEU A 34 -9.60 -16.43 4.34
C LEU A 34 -10.83 -15.61 3.94
N ASP A 35 -11.69 -15.23 4.90
CA ASP A 35 -12.82 -14.31 4.72
C ASP A 35 -12.42 -12.89 4.28
N LYS A 36 -11.16 -12.50 4.52
CA LYS A 36 -10.60 -11.20 4.10
C LYS A 36 -9.65 -11.32 2.93
N CYS A 37 -9.30 -12.53 2.54
CA CYS A 37 -8.55 -12.80 1.32
C CYS A 37 -9.48 -12.63 0.12
N GLY A 38 -8.93 -12.17 -0.99
CA GLY A 38 -9.68 -12.04 -2.23
C GLY A 38 -8.79 -12.25 -3.43
N ARG A 39 -9.32 -12.89 -4.46
CA ARG A 39 -8.63 -13.13 -5.73
C ARG A 39 -9.13 -12.16 -6.79
N MET A 40 -8.22 -11.69 -7.64
CA MET A 40 -8.57 -10.88 -8.80
C MET A 40 -7.85 -11.44 -10.03
N VAL A 41 -8.61 -11.82 -11.05
CA VAL A 41 -8.08 -12.26 -12.34
C VAL A 41 -8.44 -11.22 -13.41
N SER A 42 -7.43 -10.71 -14.12
CA SER A 42 -7.62 -9.78 -15.23
C SER A 42 -7.07 -10.40 -16.51
N LYS A 43 -7.87 -10.42 -17.58
CA LYS A 43 -7.39 -10.76 -18.93
C LYS A 43 -7.66 -9.58 -19.86
N ARG A 44 -6.62 -9.18 -20.62
CA ARG A 44 -6.68 -8.04 -21.56
C ARG A 44 -7.18 -6.74 -20.91
N GLY A 45 -6.77 -6.48 -19.67
CA GLY A 45 -7.15 -5.29 -18.92
C GLY A 45 -8.60 -5.27 -18.43
N LYS A 46 -9.33 -6.38 -18.56
CA LYS A 46 -10.68 -6.55 -18.00
C LYS A 46 -10.66 -7.59 -16.89
N MET A 47 -11.27 -7.27 -15.77
CA MET A 47 -11.48 -8.22 -14.69
C MET A 47 -12.51 -9.26 -15.12
N ILE A 48 -12.23 -10.52 -14.83
CA ILE A 48 -13.10 -11.64 -15.18
C ILE A 48 -13.49 -12.34 -13.88
N ARG A 49 -14.77 -12.70 -13.76
CA ARG A 49 -15.22 -13.59 -12.69
C ARG A 49 -14.79 -15.01 -13.02
N THR A 50 -14.09 -15.61 -12.09
CA THR A 50 -13.61 -16.98 -12.12
C THR A 50 -14.31 -17.79 -11.02
N GLU A 51 -13.99 -19.07 -10.93
CA GLU A 51 -14.48 -19.90 -9.82
C GLU A 51 -13.75 -19.52 -8.53
N ARG A 52 -14.40 -19.75 -7.37
CA ARG A 52 -13.77 -19.51 -6.08
C ARG A 52 -12.57 -20.45 -5.90
N VAL A 53 -11.56 -20.02 -5.16
CA VAL A 53 -10.45 -20.92 -4.80
C VAL A 53 -10.87 -21.72 -3.58
N GLU A 54 -10.95 -23.04 -3.73
CA GLU A 54 -11.26 -23.95 -2.62
C GLU A 54 -9.99 -24.39 -1.90
N LEU A 55 -9.96 -24.17 -0.59
CA LEU A 55 -8.92 -24.63 0.31
C LEU A 55 -9.54 -25.53 1.38
N PRO A 56 -8.78 -26.45 1.98
CA PRO A 56 -9.29 -27.30 3.06
C PRO A 56 -9.82 -26.53 4.28
N GLU A 57 -9.29 -25.33 4.56
CA GLU A 57 -9.76 -24.49 5.67
C GLU A 57 -10.92 -23.55 5.30
N GLY A 58 -11.29 -23.44 4.01
CA GLY A 58 -12.30 -22.49 3.55
C GLY A 58 -12.11 -22.08 2.09
N SER A 59 -12.86 -21.08 1.64
CA SER A 59 -12.76 -20.60 0.25
C SER A 59 -12.35 -19.14 0.18
N ILE A 60 -11.56 -18.80 -0.84
CA ILE A 60 -11.27 -17.42 -1.20
C ILE A 60 -12.18 -17.02 -2.35
N GLU A 61 -12.96 -15.97 -2.16
CA GLU A 61 -13.85 -15.44 -3.19
C GLU A 61 -13.12 -14.49 -4.15
N ASP A 62 -13.67 -14.38 -5.35
CA ASP A 62 -13.24 -13.38 -6.32
C ASP A 62 -13.75 -11.99 -5.93
N LEU A 63 -12.90 -10.99 -6.12
CA LEU A 63 -13.24 -9.61 -5.87
C LEU A 63 -14.23 -9.07 -6.91
N GLN A 64 -15.25 -8.34 -6.44
CA GLN A 64 -16.29 -7.79 -7.33
C GLN A 64 -15.86 -6.55 -8.11
N ASP A 65 -15.05 -5.64 -7.55
CA ASP A 65 -14.74 -4.35 -8.21
C ASP A 65 -13.41 -3.73 -7.76
N SER A 66 -13.15 -3.70 -6.45
CA SER A 66 -11.97 -3.01 -5.92
C SER A 66 -11.53 -3.54 -4.56
N TYR A 67 -10.22 -3.52 -4.33
CA TYR A 67 -9.60 -3.89 -3.06
C TYR A 67 -8.97 -2.69 -2.40
N LYS A 68 -9.03 -2.59 -1.08
CA LYS A 68 -8.30 -1.55 -0.34
C LYS A 68 -7.05 -2.14 0.28
N TYR A 69 -5.91 -1.97 -0.40
CA TYR A 69 -4.62 -2.40 0.12
C TYR A 69 -3.91 -1.23 0.82
N LEU A 70 -3.53 -1.41 2.09
CA LEU A 70 -2.86 -0.38 2.92
C LEU A 70 -3.58 0.98 2.92
N GLY A 71 -4.91 0.97 2.76
CA GLY A 71 -5.71 2.19 2.74
C GLY A 71 -5.85 2.87 1.38
N ILE A 72 -5.21 2.36 0.33
CA ILE A 72 -5.30 2.83 -1.06
C ILE A 72 -6.27 1.92 -1.82
N LEU A 73 -7.22 2.53 -2.51
CA LEU A 73 -8.14 1.79 -3.37
C LEU A 73 -7.38 1.31 -4.61
N GLN A 74 -7.34 0.01 -4.80
CA GLN A 74 -6.81 -0.66 -5.98
C GLN A 74 -7.99 -1.23 -6.75
N ALA A 75 -8.28 -0.64 -7.90
CA ALA A 75 -9.27 -1.10 -8.85
C ALA A 75 -8.58 -1.33 -10.20
N ASN A 76 -9.26 -2.00 -11.11
CA ASN A 76 -8.76 -2.21 -12.45
C ASN A 76 -8.68 -0.86 -13.20
N GLY A 77 -7.53 -0.55 -13.82
CA GLY A 77 -7.27 0.73 -14.51
C GLY A 77 -6.25 1.64 -13.81
N ASN A 78 -5.98 2.81 -14.40
CA ASN A 78 -5.01 3.77 -13.85
C ASN A 78 -5.67 4.72 -12.84
N HIS A 79 -5.57 4.40 -11.54
CA HIS A 79 -6.11 5.19 -10.44
C HIS A 79 -5.03 5.98 -9.68
N GLU A 80 -3.86 6.17 -10.28
CA GLU A 80 -2.70 6.78 -9.62
C GLU A 80 -3.00 8.18 -9.04
N GLU A 81 -3.66 9.03 -9.83
CA GLU A 81 -3.95 10.39 -9.38
C GLU A 81 -4.94 10.42 -8.21
N ALA A 82 -5.99 9.59 -8.26
CA ALA A 82 -6.97 9.45 -7.19
C ALA A 82 -6.34 8.85 -5.92
N ALA A 83 -5.48 7.83 -6.08
CA ALA A 83 -4.71 7.23 -5.00
C ALA A 83 -3.79 8.25 -4.33
N ARG A 84 -3.06 9.05 -5.12
CA ARG A 84 -2.18 10.10 -4.63
C ARG A 84 -2.97 11.17 -3.86
N LYS A 85 -4.07 11.68 -4.44
CA LYS A 85 -4.95 12.65 -3.78
C LYS A 85 -5.48 12.12 -2.43
N SER A 86 -5.95 10.88 -2.41
CA SER A 86 -6.44 10.22 -1.19
C SER A 86 -5.35 10.09 -0.10
N ALA A 87 -4.15 9.66 -0.49
CA ALA A 87 -3.02 9.51 0.42
C ALA A 87 -2.58 10.87 0.99
N THR A 88 -2.44 11.89 0.13
CA THR A 88 -2.07 13.25 0.54
C THR A 88 -3.11 13.85 1.49
N ALA A 89 -4.40 13.70 1.19
CA ALA A 89 -5.46 14.20 2.06
C ALA A 89 -5.41 13.56 3.46
N LYS A 90 -5.22 12.24 3.55
CA LYS A 90 -5.07 11.54 4.84
C LYS A 90 -3.80 11.96 5.59
N TYR A 91 -2.70 12.15 4.87
CA TYR A 91 -1.44 12.62 5.44
C TYR A 91 -1.59 14.02 6.04
N LEU A 92 -2.12 14.98 5.26
CA LEU A 92 -2.37 16.33 5.72
C LEU A 92 -3.36 16.37 6.89
N HIS A 93 -4.45 15.59 6.82
CA HIS A 93 -5.40 15.50 7.93
C HIS A 93 -4.73 14.99 9.21
N ARG A 94 -3.85 13.99 9.12
CA ARG A 94 -3.08 13.52 10.28
C ARG A 94 -2.20 14.64 10.81
N ILE A 95 -1.37 15.26 9.97
CA ILE A 95 -0.47 16.34 10.38
C ILE A 95 -1.23 17.51 10.99
N LEU A 96 -2.31 17.98 10.39
CA LEU A 96 -3.12 19.08 10.92
C LEU A 96 -3.72 18.70 12.27
N ARG A 97 -4.18 17.46 12.43
CA ARG A 97 -4.66 16.96 13.73
C ARG A 97 -3.54 17.00 14.78
N TRP A 98 -2.32 16.57 14.42
CA TRP A 98 -1.15 16.67 15.30
C TRP A 98 -0.81 18.14 15.62
N TYR A 99 -0.78 19.02 14.62
CA TYR A 99 -0.43 20.43 14.75
C TYR A 99 -1.40 21.20 15.65
N ILE A 100 -2.70 20.98 15.51
CA ILE A 100 -3.73 21.61 16.35
C ILE A 100 -3.63 21.11 17.81
N SER A 101 -3.20 19.87 18.01
CA SER A 101 -3.03 19.31 19.35
C SER A 101 -1.75 19.76 20.07
N TRP A 102 -0.82 20.43 19.38
CA TRP A 102 0.45 20.84 19.94
C TRP A 102 0.43 22.30 20.43
N PRO A 103 1.09 22.61 21.56
CA PRO A 103 1.24 23.99 22.02
C PRO A 103 2.09 24.78 21.03
N LYS A 104 1.62 25.98 20.65
CA LYS A 104 2.28 26.85 19.66
C LYS A 104 3.76 27.14 20.01
N GLU A 105 4.06 27.26 21.30
CA GLU A 105 5.40 27.55 21.83
C GLU A 105 6.42 26.44 21.50
N GLU A 106 6.02 25.17 21.56
CA GLU A 106 6.90 24.04 21.23
C GLU A 106 7.14 23.95 19.72
N ILE A 107 6.14 24.27 18.91
CA ILE A 107 6.24 24.28 17.44
C ILE A 107 7.22 25.38 16.99
N GLU A 108 7.11 26.59 17.54
CA GLU A 108 8.02 27.70 17.25
C GLU A 108 9.46 27.39 17.65
N ALA A 109 9.66 26.72 18.79
CA ALA A 109 10.97 26.25 19.22
C ALA A 109 11.57 25.18 18.28
N MET A 110 10.76 24.28 17.72
CA MET A 110 11.23 23.29 16.74
C MET A 110 11.60 23.91 15.39
N ILE A 111 10.81 24.86 14.88
CA ILE A 111 11.08 25.57 13.62
C ILE A 111 12.34 26.43 13.74
N SER A 112 12.51 27.13 14.87
CA SER A 112 13.71 27.93 15.16
C SER A 112 14.98 27.07 15.17
N ARG A 113 14.91 25.82 15.66
CA ARG A 113 16.05 24.89 15.66
C ARG A 113 16.42 24.38 14.27
N GLN A 114 15.47 24.18 13.36
CA GLN A 114 15.76 23.72 11.99
C GLN A 114 16.31 24.83 11.09
N GLY A 115 15.99 26.10 11.35
CA GLY A 115 16.53 27.26 10.62
C GLY A 115 18.05 27.46 10.75
N SER A 116 18.70 26.79 11.71
CA SER A 116 20.15 26.86 11.91
C SER A 116 20.96 25.86 11.06
N SER A 117 20.31 24.92 10.35
CA SER A 117 21.02 23.88 9.57
C SER A 117 21.03 24.12 8.06
N SER A 118 20.42 25.21 7.57
CA SER A 118 20.38 25.54 6.13
C SER A 118 21.64 26.22 5.60
N GLN A 119 22.66 26.46 6.44
CA GLN A 119 23.92 27.08 6.00
C GLN A 119 24.91 26.14 5.29
N CYS A 120 24.59 24.85 5.10
CA CYS A 120 25.55 23.88 4.55
C CYS A 120 25.29 23.40 3.11
N ILE A 121 24.32 23.97 2.38
CA ILE A 121 24.05 23.56 0.98
C ILE A 121 24.08 24.76 0.03
N GLU A 122 25.19 25.51 0.01
CA GLU A 122 25.42 26.51 -1.05
C GLU A 122 26.84 26.47 -1.65
N SER A 123 27.71 25.53 -1.23
CA SER A 123 29.10 25.44 -1.70
C SER A 123 29.36 24.41 -2.81
N SER A 124 28.35 24.01 -3.59
CA SER A 124 28.52 22.97 -4.63
C SER A 124 27.83 23.29 -5.97
N ILE A 125 27.91 24.53 -6.43
CA ILE A 125 27.60 24.86 -7.83
C ILE A 125 28.92 25.31 -8.49
N PRO A 126 29.51 24.54 -9.42
CA PRO A 126 30.67 24.99 -10.15
C PRO A 126 30.25 26.05 -11.19
N SER A 127 30.99 27.15 -11.22
CA SER A 127 30.86 28.23 -12.20
C SER A 127 31.05 27.71 -13.63
N PRO A 128 30.27 28.20 -14.62
CA PRO A 128 30.56 27.91 -16.02
C PRO A 128 31.87 28.61 -16.42
N ALA A 129 32.75 27.84 -17.06
CA ALA A 129 34.05 28.30 -17.58
C ALA A 129 33.86 29.12 -18.89
N PRO A 130 34.83 29.98 -19.24
CA PRO A 130 34.67 31.08 -20.21
C PRO A 130 34.58 30.64 -21.68
#